data_AF-A0A2H0SGN3-F1
#
_entry.id   AF-A0A2H0SGN3-F1
#
_cell.length_a   1.000
_cell.length_b   1.000
_cell.length_c   1.000
_cell.angle_alpha   90.00
_cell.angle_beta   90.00
_cell.angle_gamma   90.00
#
_symmetry.space_group_name_H-M   'P 1'
#
loop_
_entity.id
_entity.type
_entity.pdbx_description
1 polymer ?
#
loop_
_entity_poly.entity_id
_entity_poly.type
_entity_poly.pdbx_seq_one_letter_code
_entity_poly.pdbx_strand_id
1 'polypeptide(L)'
;DGNFNVAVQGKRQPGSSFKPFVYMVGLSRGYTDKTTLWDVVTEFGKKADGEEYSPKNYDSKERGPVSLRTALQGSLNIPAVKMLYLAGPKNVISEAKKFGYTTFGDPDIYGLSLVLGGAEVNLLEHTAAYATLANNGVRQNTASIMKVEDAKGKILEEWLQEDGEKAIDENIVKILTNILSDNNARAPFFGENNYLTLGDRPVASKTGTTNDYRDAWLMGYTPSLATGVWVGNNDFSAMKRGAGGSTVAGPIWNRFMRNALDGTSTEQFSKPEIEYPDKPILRGDMEGGTPIKIDRASGLLATEMTPESFIEEKIFRTGHNILFYVDPEDPTGPVPSESDRDGAYPKWEKAVQRWMEENDWKADEGEIPTEYDNVHVFENKPSLSIISPYEGETLSGDIITFKAEAFALRGISRVEFYVDERMVS
;
A
#
# COMPACT_ATOMS: atom_id res chain seq x y z
N ASP A 1 -39.18 -6.55 -22.93
CA ASP A 1 -37.83 -6.38 -22.36
C ASP A 1 -37.01 -5.40 -23.18
N GLY A 2 -36.35 -4.44 -22.52
CA GLY A 2 -35.58 -3.38 -23.17
C GLY A 2 -35.65 -2.00 -22.50
N ASN A 3 -36.62 -1.77 -21.61
CA ASN A 3 -36.84 -0.45 -20.98
C ASN A 3 -35.96 -0.19 -19.73
N PHE A 4 -35.31 -1.22 -19.19
CA PHE A 4 -34.44 -1.09 -18.02
C PHE A 4 -33.00 -0.86 -18.47
N ASN A 5 -32.48 0.32 -18.17
CA ASN A 5 -31.09 0.65 -18.42
C ASN A 5 -30.26 0.32 -17.17
N VAL A 6 -29.67 -0.88 -17.14
CA VAL A 6 -28.85 -1.34 -16.01
C VAL A 6 -27.68 -0.41 -15.70
N ALA A 7 -27.18 0.35 -16.69
CA ALA A 7 -26.02 1.22 -16.48
C ALA A 7 -26.32 2.40 -15.55
N VAL A 8 -27.56 2.90 -15.57
CA VAL A 8 -27.98 4.11 -14.86
C VAL A 8 -29.10 3.87 -13.85
N GLN A 9 -29.80 2.73 -13.91
CA GLN A 9 -30.87 2.36 -12.98
C GLN A 9 -30.53 1.13 -12.14
N GLY A 10 -29.55 0.31 -12.58
CA GLY A 10 -29.17 -0.92 -11.91
C GLY A 10 -28.21 -0.68 -10.75
N LYS A 11 -28.75 -0.75 -9.53
CA LYS A 11 -27.96 -0.89 -8.31
C LYS A 11 -27.43 -2.31 -8.23
N ARG A 12 -26.10 -2.45 -8.30
CA ARG A 12 -25.41 -3.74 -8.32
C ARG A 12 -24.20 -3.70 -7.39
N GLN A 13 -23.85 -4.83 -6.79
CA GLN A 13 -22.71 -4.90 -5.88
C GLN A 13 -21.39 -4.83 -6.69
N PRO A 14 -20.50 -3.85 -6.45
CA PRO A 14 -19.25 -3.71 -7.21
C PRO A 14 -18.24 -4.83 -6.89
N GLY A 15 -18.40 -5.50 -5.75
CA GLY A 15 -17.44 -6.48 -5.26
C GLY A 15 -16.04 -5.86 -5.16
N SER A 16 -15.03 -6.62 -5.57
CA SER A 16 -13.63 -6.19 -5.49
C SER A 16 -13.24 -4.99 -6.37
N SER A 17 -14.10 -4.50 -7.28
CA SER A 17 -13.80 -3.27 -8.04
C SER A 17 -13.91 -2.01 -7.18
N PHE A 18 -14.42 -2.12 -5.94
CA PHE A 18 -14.42 -1.02 -4.98
C PHE A 18 -13.13 -0.93 -4.14
N LYS A 19 -12.30 -1.99 -4.10
CA LYS A 19 -11.04 -2.02 -3.35
C LYS A 19 -10.11 -0.84 -3.64
N PRO A 20 -9.96 -0.33 -4.88
CA PRO A 20 -9.10 0.81 -5.14
C PRO A 20 -9.45 2.04 -4.30
N PHE A 21 -10.73 2.32 -4.06
CA PHE A 21 -11.15 3.46 -3.23
C PHE A 21 -10.81 3.25 -1.75
N VAL A 22 -10.92 2.01 -1.24
CA VAL A 22 -10.48 1.68 0.13
C VAL A 22 -8.98 1.89 0.29
N TYR A 23 -8.20 1.37 -0.66
CA TYR A 23 -6.74 1.47 -0.63
C TYR A 23 -6.28 2.91 -0.84
N MET A 24 -6.98 3.68 -1.67
CA MET A 24 -6.76 5.12 -1.84
C MET A 24 -6.88 5.90 -0.52
N VAL A 25 -7.91 5.62 0.28
CA VAL A 25 -8.06 6.24 1.61
C VAL A 25 -6.96 5.76 2.57
N GLY A 26 -6.52 4.51 2.45
CA GLY A 26 -5.32 4.04 3.14
C GLY A 26 -4.07 4.85 2.77
N LEU A 27 -3.79 4.98 1.47
CA LEU A 27 -2.66 5.74 0.97
C LEU A 27 -2.70 7.20 1.46
N SER A 28 -3.88 7.84 1.47
CA SER A 28 -4.02 9.22 1.97
C SER A 28 -3.78 9.37 3.48
N ARG A 29 -3.75 8.27 4.24
CA ARG A 29 -3.46 8.24 5.68
C ARG A 29 -1.99 7.90 5.99
N GLY A 30 -1.15 7.74 4.97
CA GLY A 30 0.29 7.46 5.16
C GLY A 30 0.68 5.97 5.07
N TYR A 31 -0.25 5.08 4.71
CA TYR A 31 0.12 3.75 4.25
C TYR A 31 0.78 3.85 2.85
N THR A 32 1.67 2.93 2.52
CA THR A 32 2.45 2.96 1.27
C THR A 32 2.13 1.75 0.39
N ASP A 33 2.60 1.78 -0.85
CA ASP A 33 2.50 0.64 -1.77
C ASP A 33 3.24 -0.61 -1.27
N LYS A 34 4.17 -0.45 -0.34
CA LYS A 34 4.93 -1.53 0.30
C LYS A 34 4.40 -1.95 1.66
N THR A 35 3.41 -1.25 2.23
CA THR A 35 2.84 -1.60 3.53
C THR A 35 2.49 -3.09 3.60
N THR A 36 3.02 -3.80 4.58
CA THR A 36 2.74 -5.23 4.74
C THR A 36 1.38 -5.44 5.39
N LEU A 37 0.53 -6.23 4.73
CA LEU A 37 -0.74 -6.71 5.23
C LEU A 37 -0.69 -8.24 5.28
N TRP A 38 -1.07 -8.81 6.42
CA TRP A 38 -1.11 -10.26 6.58
C TRP A 38 -2.37 -10.87 5.92
N ASP A 39 -2.19 -11.66 4.88
CA ASP A 39 -3.19 -12.48 4.21
C ASP A 39 -3.41 -13.82 4.95
N VAL A 40 -3.93 -13.71 6.17
CA VAL A 40 -4.19 -14.84 7.08
C VAL A 40 -5.62 -14.74 7.63
N VAL A 41 -6.34 -15.85 7.72
CA VAL A 41 -7.75 -15.90 8.15
C VAL A 41 -7.85 -15.29 9.54
N THR A 42 -8.51 -14.13 9.59
CA THR A 42 -8.57 -13.23 10.74
C THR A 42 -10.03 -13.00 11.12
N GLU A 43 -10.31 -12.94 12.41
CA GLU A 43 -11.62 -12.65 12.97
C GLU A 43 -11.76 -11.14 13.23
N PHE A 44 -12.84 -10.54 12.73
CA PHE A 44 -13.07 -9.09 12.79
C PHE A 44 -14.22 -8.67 13.73
N GLY A 45 -14.67 -9.57 14.61
CA GLY A 45 -15.83 -9.35 15.47
C GLY A 45 -17.07 -10.08 14.98
N LYS A 46 -18.10 -10.07 15.83
CA LYS A 46 -19.37 -10.74 15.57
C LYS A 46 -20.24 -9.91 14.63
N LYS A 47 -20.89 -10.59 13.69
CA LYS A 47 -21.98 -10.06 12.88
C LYS A 47 -23.25 -9.90 13.74
N ALA A 48 -24.28 -9.32 13.16
CA ALA A 48 -25.59 -9.15 13.81
C ALA A 48 -26.26 -10.48 14.23
N ASP A 49 -25.96 -11.58 13.52
CA ASP A 49 -26.44 -12.93 13.82
C ASP A 49 -25.64 -13.64 14.94
N GLY A 50 -24.59 -12.99 15.46
CA GLY A 50 -23.72 -13.53 16.50
C GLY A 50 -22.57 -14.39 16.00
N GLU A 51 -22.52 -14.72 14.70
CA GLU A 51 -21.38 -15.44 14.09
C GLU A 51 -20.18 -14.51 13.91
N GLU A 52 -18.97 -15.07 13.99
CA GLU A 52 -17.75 -14.30 13.74
C GLU A 52 -17.63 -13.93 12.25
N TYR A 53 -17.28 -12.68 11.97
CA TYR A 53 -16.94 -12.24 10.61
C TYR A 53 -15.49 -12.61 10.31
N SER A 54 -15.32 -13.68 9.53
CA SER A 54 -14.03 -14.23 9.11
C SER A 54 -14.02 -14.41 7.58
N PRO A 55 -13.73 -13.36 6.80
CA PRO A 55 -13.72 -13.43 5.34
C PRO A 55 -12.61 -14.36 4.86
N LYS A 56 -12.85 -15.03 3.72
CA LYS A 56 -11.87 -15.87 3.04
C LYS A 56 -11.51 -15.31 1.66
N ASN A 57 -10.32 -15.63 1.18
CA ASN A 57 -9.96 -15.39 -0.21
C ASN A 57 -10.80 -16.27 -1.15
N TYR A 58 -10.92 -15.82 -2.40
CA TYR A 58 -11.67 -16.53 -3.43
C TYR A 58 -11.15 -17.97 -3.66
N ASP A 59 -9.84 -18.16 -3.59
CA ASP A 59 -9.16 -19.45 -3.70
C ASP A 59 -8.98 -20.17 -2.35
N SER A 60 -9.49 -19.57 -1.27
CA SER A 60 -9.40 -20.06 0.11
C SER A 60 -7.97 -20.27 0.64
N LYS A 61 -6.97 -19.69 -0.01
CA LYS A 61 -5.57 -19.76 0.44
C LYS A 61 -5.21 -18.59 1.35
N GLU A 62 -4.29 -18.85 2.28
CA GLU A 62 -3.57 -17.84 3.06
C GLU A 62 -2.15 -17.72 2.50
N ARG A 63 -1.61 -16.49 2.46
CA ARG A 63 -0.29 -16.20 1.87
C ARG A 63 0.71 -15.63 2.87
N GLY A 64 0.29 -15.40 4.11
CA GLY A 64 1.15 -14.76 5.10
C GLY A 64 1.31 -13.26 4.81
N PRO A 65 2.49 -12.67 5.04
CA PRO A 65 2.71 -11.25 4.77
C PRO A 65 2.69 -11.00 3.25
N VAL A 66 1.97 -9.96 2.82
CA VAL A 66 2.00 -9.47 1.44
C VAL A 66 2.05 -7.94 1.44
N SER A 67 2.64 -7.33 0.42
CA SER A 67 2.57 -5.86 0.27
C SER A 67 1.16 -5.39 -0.10
N LEU A 68 0.84 -4.14 0.22
CA LEU A 68 -0.41 -3.46 -0.16
C LEU A 68 -0.61 -3.51 -1.69
N ARG A 69 0.45 -3.32 -2.46
CA ARG A 69 0.48 -3.49 -3.92
C ARG A 69 0.05 -4.88 -4.34
N THR A 70 0.70 -5.92 -3.81
CA THR A 70 0.38 -7.33 -4.12
C THR A 70 -1.03 -7.69 -3.68
N ALA A 71 -1.47 -7.22 -2.52
CA ALA A 71 -2.82 -7.46 -2.01
C ALA A 71 -3.91 -6.87 -2.92
N LEU A 72 -3.73 -5.62 -3.35
CA LEU A 72 -4.68 -4.96 -4.25
C LEU A 72 -4.70 -5.62 -5.62
N GLN A 73 -3.52 -5.94 -6.19
CA GLN A 73 -3.42 -6.58 -7.50
C GLN A 73 -3.93 -8.01 -7.51
N GLY A 74 -3.61 -8.80 -6.50
CA GLY A 74 -4.16 -10.13 -6.30
C GLY A 74 -5.63 -10.14 -5.91
N SER A 75 -6.22 -8.96 -5.67
CA SER A 75 -7.61 -8.81 -5.25
C SER A 75 -7.93 -9.61 -3.98
N LEU A 76 -6.98 -9.70 -3.06
CA LEU A 76 -7.10 -10.50 -1.83
C LEU A 76 -8.18 -9.91 -0.92
N ASN A 77 -9.01 -10.76 -0.32
CA ASN A 77 -10.14 -10.33 0.49
C ASN A 77 -9.70 -9.97 1.90
N ILE A 78 -8.85 -10.79 2.51
CA ILE A 78 -8.45 -10.62 3.91
C ILE A 78 -7.66 -9.30 4.09
N PRO A 79 -6.58 -9.02 3.34
CA PRO A 79 -5.89 -7.74 3.38
C PRO A 79 -6.80 -6.55 3.05
N ALA A 80 -7.77 -6.70 2.14
CA ALA A 80 -8.67 -5.60 1.80
C ALA A 80 -9.62 -5.26 2.96
N VAL A 81 -10.08 -6.25 3.72
CA VAL A 81 -10.86 -6.03 4.95
C VAL A 81 -10.01 -5.39 6.04
N LYS A 82 -8.74 -5.82 6.19
CA LYS A 82 -7.79 -5.13 7.08
C LYS A 82 -7.58 -3.68 6.66
N MET A 83 -7.39 -3.41 5.37
CA MET A 83 -7.22 -2.06 4.86
C MET A 83 -8.47 -1.19 5.09
N LEU A 84 -9.67 -1.74 4.92
CA LEU A 84 -10.91 -1.03 5.24
C LEU A 84 -11.04 -0.70 6.73
N TYR A 85 -10.62 -1.64 7.60
CA TYR A 85 -10.56 -1.40 9.04
C TYR A 85 -9.64 -0.22 9.36
N LEU A 86 -8.40 -0.28 8.87
CA LEU A 86 -7.37 0.75 9.08
C LEU A 86 -7.72 2.12 8.46
N ALA A 87 -8.44 2.13 7.34
CA ALA A 87 -8.89 3.36 6.68
C ALA A 87 -10.13 3.97 7.35
N GLY A 88 -10.92 3.17 8.05
CA GLY A 88 -12.21 3.55 8.60
C GLY A 88 -13.34 3.53 7.55
N PRO A 89 -14.38 2.68 7.70
CA PRO A 89 -15.49 2.60 6.74
C PRO A 89 -16.19 3.96 6.48
N LYS A 90 -16.35 4.78 7.52
CA LYS A 90 -16.98 6.11 7.40
C LYS A 90 -16.15 7.06 6.53
N ASN A 91 -14.82 7.02 6.67
CA ASN A 91 -13.91 7.82 5.86
C ASN A 91 -13.98 7.37 4.40
N VAL A 92 -13.97 6.06 4.15
CA VAL A 92 -14.10 5.50 2.79
C VAL A 92 -15.40 5.93 2.12
N ILE A 93 -16.54 5.86 2.79
CA ILE A 93 -17.82 6.31 2.22
C ILE A 93 -17.82 7.82 1.96
N SER A 94 -17.25 8.60 2.88
CA SER A 94 -17.17 10.06 2.74
C SER A 94 -16.29 10.46 1.54
N GLU A 95 -15.14 9.81 1.37
CA GLU A 95 -14.28 10.00 0.20
C GLU A 95 -14.96 9.51 -1.09
N ALA A 96 -15.64 8.35 -1.06
CA ALA A 96 -16.36 7.87 -2.23
C ALA A 96 -17.43 8.89 -2.70
N LYS A 97 -18.16 9.55 -1.79
CA LYS A 97 -19.10 10.61 -2.19
C LYS A 97 -18.43 11.75 -2.97
N LYS A 98 -17.18 12.11 -2.66
CA LYS A 98 -16.41 13.11 -3.43
C LYS A 98 -16.11 12.64 -4.86
N PHE A 99 -16.05 11.33 -5.10
CA PHE A 99 -15.92 10.72 -6.42
C PHE A 99 -17.25 10.59 -7.19
N GLY A 100 -18.35 11.10 -6.63
CA GLY A 100 -19.66 11.14 -7.29
C GLY A 100 -20.54 9.91 -7.05
N TYR A 101 -20.22 9.06 -6.08
CA TYR A 101 -21.13 7.98 -5.68
C TYR A 101 -22.35 8.56 -4.95
N THR A 102 -23.52 8.36 -5.55
CA THR A 102 -24.81 8.84 -5.04
C THR A 102 -25.63 7.72 -4.41
N THR A 103 -25.30 6.46 -4.68
CA THR A 103 -26.02 5.30 -4.12
C THR A 103 -25.66 4.99 -2.68
N PHE A 104 -24.50 5.47 -2.20
CA PHE A 104 -24.10 5.27 -0.81
C PHE A 104 -24.92 6.17 0.12
N GLY A 105 -25.61 5.53 1.06
CA GLY A 105 -26.46 6.17 2.05
C GLY A 105 -25.66 6.72 3.24
N ASP A 106 -26.20 6.50 4.44
CA ASP A 106 -25.57 6.89 5.70
C ASP A 106 -24.24 6.13 5.89
N PRO A 107 -23.10 6.80 6.14
CA PRO A 107 -21.83 6.12 6.45
C PRO A 107 -21.93 5.12 7.62
N ASP A 108 -22.84 5.33 8.57
CA ASP A 108 -22.93 4.54 9.80
C ASP A 108 -23.53 3.13 9.59
N ILE A 109 -24.20 2.89 8.45
CA ILE A 109 -24.76 1.56 8.15
C ILE A 109 -23.74 0.63 7.48
N TYR A 110 -22.56 1.14 7.10
CA TYR A 110 -21.56 0.36 6.37
C TYR A 110 -20.50 -0.21 7.30
N GLY A 111 -20.45 -1.55 7.36
CA GLY A 111 -19.41 -2.30 8.06
C GLY A 111 -18.27 -2.76 7.15
N LEU A 112 -17.46 -3.66 7.68
CA LEU A 112 -16.28 -4.21 7.00
C LEU A 112 -16.58 -5.04 5.75
N SER A 113 -17.84 -5.44 5.54
CA SER A 113 -18.27 -6.11 4.30
C SER A 113 -18.29 -5.18 3.08
N LEU A 114 -18.25 -3.85 3.29
CA LEU A 114 -18.27 -2.84 2.22
C LEU A 114 -17.21 -3.12 1.15
N VAL A 115 -15.97 -3.41 1.54
CA VAL A 115 -14.84 -3.64 0.62
C VAL A 115 -15.00 -4.89 -0.25
N LEU A 116 -15.91 -5.80 0.13
CA LEU A 116 -16.24 -7.01 -0.61
C LEU A 116 -17.53 -6.86 -1.43
N GLY A 117 -18.06 -5.64 -1.56
CA GLY A 117 -19.31 -5.36 -2.26
C GLY A 117 -20.55 -5.36 -1.38
N GLY A 118 -20.41 -5.09 -0.08
CA GLY A 118 -21.54 -4.95 0.86
C GLY A 118 -22.44 -3.73 0.63
N ALA A 119 -22.27 -3.03 -0.49
CA ALA A 119 -23.05 -1.88 -0.93
C ALA A 119 -23.30 -1.98 -2.43
N GLU A 120 -24.30 -1.27 -2.95
CA GLU A 120 -24.65 -1.26 -4.37
C GLU A 120 -24.30 0.08 -5.02
N VAL A 121 -23.89 0.03 -6.28
CA VAL A 121 -23.54 1.20 -7.09
C VAL A 121 -24.17 1.08 -8.47
N ASN A 122 -24.33 2.22 -9.15
CA ASN A 122 -24.70 2.25 -10.55
C ASN A 122 -23.43 2.16 -11.42
N LEU A 123 -23.48 1.48 -12.56
CA LEU A 123 -22.30 1.32 -13.42
C LEU A 123 -21.78 2.68 -13.92
N LEU A 124 -22.66 3.63 -14.26
CA LEU A 124 -22.24 4.93 -14.76
C LEU A 124 -21.47 5.74 -13.70
N GLU A 125 -21.95 5.82 -12.45
CA GLU A 125 -21.20 6.53 -11.38
C GLU A 125 -19.90 5.79 -11.03
N HIS A 126 -19.91 4.44 -11.03
CA HIS A 126 -18.70 3.66 -10.77
C HIS A 126 -17.66 3.92 -11.86
N THR A 127 -18.09 4.00 -13.11
CA THR A 127 -17.22 4.35 -14.25
C THR A 127 -16.72 5.79 -14.15
N ALA A 128 -17.58 6.75 -13.78
CA ALA A 128 -17.19 8.14 -13.57
C ALA A 128 -16.19 8.33 -12.42
N ALA A 129 -16.29 7.52 -11.36
CA ALA A 129 -15.32 7.49 -10.29
C ALA A 129 -13.94 7.00 -10.76
N TYR A 130 -13.88 5.99 -11.64
CA TYR A 130 -12.63 5.59 -12.30
C TYR A 130 -12.14 6.62 -13.32
N ALA A 131 -13.03 7.37 -13.98
CA ALA A 131 -12.65 8.51 -14.82
C ALA A 131 -12.02 9.64 -13.99
N THR A 132 -12.48 9.85 -12.76
CA THR A 132 -11.85 10.78 -11.81
C THR A 132 -10.43 10.34 -11.44
N LEU A 133 -10.18 9.03 -11.30
CA LEU A 133 -8.83 8.49 -11.13
C LEU A 133 -7.96 8.69 -12.38
N ALA A 134 -8.51 8.47 -13.57
CA ALA A 134 -7.81 8.77 -14.83
C ALA A 134 -7.43 10.25 -14.95
N ASN A 135 -8.30 11.13 -14.44
CA ASN A 135 -8.14 12.57 -14.41
C ASN A 135 -7.43 13.07 -13.12
N ASN A 136 -6.47 12.30 -12.60
CA ASN A 136 -5.60 12.70 -11.48
C ASN A 136 -6.34 13.19 -10.21
N GLY A 137 -7.55 12.68 -9.96
CA GLY A 137 -8.34 13.02 -8.77
C GLY A 137 -9.28 14.22 -8.95
N VAL A 138 -9.41 14.77 -10.16
CA VAL A 138 -10.35 15.85 -10.47
C VAL A 138 -11.63 15.26 -11.05
N ARG A 139 -12.74 15.37 -10.31
CA ARG A 139 -14.06 14.89 -10.73
C ARG A 139 -14.67 15.84 -11.74
N GLN A 140 -15.18 15.29 -12.82
CA GLN A 140 -16.00 15.99 -13.81
C GLN A 140 -17.44 15.48 -13.75
N ASN A 141 -18.40 16.36 -14.03
CA ASN A 141 -19.81 15.97 -14.14
C ASN A 141 -20.02 15.13 -15.40
N THR A 142 -20.84 14.08 -15.30
CA THR A 142 -21.18 13.25 -16.46
C THR A 142 -22.19 13.97 -17.36
N ALA A 143 -21.93 13.98 -18.65
CA ALA A 143 -22.83 14.57 -19.65
C ALA A 143 -23.08 13.57 -20.79
N SER A 144 -24.34 13.45 -21.19
CA SER A 144 -24.77 12.66 -22.35
C SER A 144 -25.27 13.52 -23.51
N ILE A 145 -25.64 14.77 -23.23
CA ILE A 145 -26.10 15.76 -24.21
C ILE A 145 -25.02 16.84 -24.27
N MET A 146 -24.33 16.92 -25.41
CA MET A 146 -23.25 17.90 -25.60
C MET A 146 -23.79 19.24 -26.10
N LYS A 147 -24.85 19.22 -26.91
CA LYS A 147 -25.42 20.41 -27.54
C LYS A 147 -26.85 20.16 -27.99
N VAL A 148 -27.72 21.17 -27.80
CA VAL A 148 -29.09 21.20 -28.31
C VAL A 148 -29.24 22.44 -29.18
N GLU A 149 -29.72 22.26 -30.42
CA GLU A 149 -29.93 23.35 -31.37
C GLU A 149 -31.38 23.36 -31.87
N ASP A 150 -31.89 24.56 -32.22
CA ASP A 150 -33.14 24.68 -32.95
C ASP A 150 -32.96 24.39 -34.46
N ALA A 151 -34.07 24.32 -35.21
CA ALA A 151 -34.05 24.02 -36.65
C ALA A 151 -33.30 25.08 -37.50
N LYS A 152 -32.95 26.23 -36.93
CA LYS A 152 -32.18 27.30 -37.58
C LYS A 152 -30.71 27.29 -37.15
N GLY A 153 -30.28 26.31 -36.35
CA GLY A 153 -28.92 26.21 -35.83
C GLY A 153 -28.64 27.11 -34.62
N LYS A 154 -29.67 27.68 -33.98
CA LYS A 154 -29.48 28.43 -32.73
C LYS A 154 -29.24 27.46 -31.59
N ILE A 155 -28.12 27.62 -30.90
CA ILE A 155 -27.78 26.87 -29.68
C ILE A 155 -28.79 27.21 -28.58
N LEU A 156 -29.46 26.19 -28.05
CA LEU A 156 -30.39 26.28 -26.92
C LEU A 156 -29.71 25.86 -25.61
N GLU A 157 -28.85 24.85 -25.69
CA GLU A 157 -28.07 24.33 -24.57
C GLU A 157 -26.75 23.78 -25.13
N GLU A 158 -25.67 23.95 -24.39
CA GLU A 158 -24.35 23.42 -24.73
C GLU A 158 -23.65 23.03 -23.44
N TRP A 159 -23.13 21.80 -23.41
CA TRP A 159 -22.29 21.37 -22.32
C TRP A 159 -20.95 22.08 -22.43
N LEU A 160 -20.59 22.82 -21.39
CA LEU A 160 -19.32 23.51 -21.27
C LEU A 160 -18.46 22.74 -20.28
N GLN A 161 -17.20 22.52 -20.65
CA GLN A 161 -16.24 21.92 -19.76
C GLN A 161 -15.98 22.86 -18.58
N GLU A 162 -16.15 22.35 -17.37
CA GLU A 162 -15.84 23.06 -16.12
C GLU A 162 -14.46 22.63 -15.61
N ASP A 163 -13.89 23.41 -14.69
CA ASP A 163 -12.61 23.07 -14.05
C ASP A 163 -12.69 21.75 -13.24
N GLY A 164 -13.90 21.34 -12.86
CA GLY A 164 -14.16 20.14 -12.06
C GLY A 164 -13.93 20.36 -10.56
N GLU A 165 -14.10 19.29 -9.78
CA GLU A 165 -13.92 19.31 -8.32
C GLU A 165 -12.74 18.41 -7.92
N LYS A 166 -11.75 18.95 -7.19
CA LYS A 166 -10.66 18.13 -6.62
C LYS A 166 -11.24 17.17 -5.56
N ALA A 167 -11.33 15.89 -5.90
CA ALA A 167 -11.85 14.86 -5.00
C ALA A 167 -10.77 14.38 -4.03
N ILE A 168 -9.53 14.25 -4.49
CA ILE A 168 -8.38 13.81 -3.69
C ILE A 168 -7.09 14.44 -4.20
N ASP A 169 -6.01 14.33 -3.42
CA ASP A 169 -4.69 14.72 -3.87
C ASP A 169 -4.18 13.89 -5.06
N GLU A 170 -3.57 14.58 -6.02
CA GLU A 170 -3.08 14.00 -7.27
C GLU A 170 -2.00 12.94 -7.02
N ASN A 171 -1.12 13.15 -6.04
CA ASN A 171 -0.04 12.19 -5.79
C ASN A 171 -0.58 10.86 -5.25
N ILE A 172 -1.65 10.89 -4.44
CA ILE A 172 -2.33 9.67 -3.97
C ILE A 172 -2.90 8.89 -5.16
N VAL A 173 -3.48 9.58 -6.14
CA VAL A 173 -3.96 8.94 -7.37
C VAL A 173 -2.81 8.35 -8.17
N LYS A 174 -1.69 9.06 -8.33
CA LYS A 174 -0.50 8.53 -9.02
C LYS A 174 0.01 7.25 -8.36
N ILE A 175 0.04 7.18 -7.02
CA ILE A 175 0.46 5.96 -6.29
C ILE A 175 -0.52 4.82 -6.57
N LEU A 176 -1.83 5.08 -6.46
CA LEU A 176 -2.85 4.08 -6.75
C LEU A 176 -2.77 3.60 -8.21
N THR A 177 -2.63 4.50 -9.17
CA THR A 177 -2.49 4.18 -10.60
C THR A 177 -1.21 3.38 -10.86
N ASN A 178 -0.12 3.71 -10.20
CA ASN A 178 1.14 2.96 -10.28
C ASN A 178 0.99 1.53 -9.73
N ILE A 179 0.17 1.32 -8.69
CA ILE A 179 -0.20 -0.02 -8.23
C ILE A 179 -1.12 -0.69 -9.25
N LEU A 180 -2.15 0.01 -9.73
CA LEU A 180 -3.19 -0.53 -10.63
C LEU A 180 -2.69 -0.92 -12.02
N SER A 181 -1.58 -0.33 -12.47
CA SER A 181 -0.97 -0.61 -13.77
C SER A 181 0.12 -1.68 -13.74
N ASP A 182 0.51 -2.16 -12.56
CA ASP A 182 1.58 -3.14 -12.40
C ASP A 182 1.09 -4.57 -12.72
N ASN A 183 1.51 -5.10 -13.86
CA ASN A 183 1.19 -6.49 -14.24
C ASN A 183 2.05 -7.52 -13.51
N ASN A 184 3.25 -7.16 -13.04
CA ASN A 184 4.13 -8.10 -12.33
C ASN A 184 3.53 -8.47 -10.97
N ALA A 185 2.99 -7.48 -10.25
CA ALA A 185 2.26 -7.73 -9.00
C ALA A 185 0.96 -8.52 -9.20
N ARG A 186 0.41 -8.53 -10.41
CA ARG A 186 -0.84 -9.23 -10.78
C ARG A 186 -0.62 -10.65 -11.28
N ALA A 187 0.47 -10.88 -12.00
CA ALA A 187 0.75 -12.12 -12.72
C ALA A 187 0.66 -13.40 -11.86
N PRO A 188 1.08 -13.42 -10.58
CA PRO A 188 0.94 -14.60 -9.73
C PRO A 188 -0.51 -15.08 -9.52
N PHE A 189 -1.50 -14.21 -9.75
CA PHE A 189 -2.91 -14.49 -9.51
C PHE A 189 -3.72 -14.69 -10.78
N PHE A 190 -3.37 -13.98 -11.87
CA PHE A 190 -4.14 -13.96 -13.12
C PHE A 190 -3.37 -14.49 -14.33
N GLY A 191 -2.08 -14.84 -14.16
CA GLY A 191 -1.16 -15.14 -15.25
C GLY A 191 -0.60 -13.88 -15.90
N GLU A 192 0.57 -13.99 -16.54
CA GLU A 192 1.21 -12.87 -17.26
C GLU A 192 0.33 -12.36 -18.41
N ASN A 193 -0.25 -13.29 -19.17
CA ASN A 193 -1.16 -13.02 -20.28
C ASN A 193 -2.61 -13.03 -19.79
N ASN A 194 -3.12 -11.85 -19.43
CA ASN A 194 -4.46 -11.69 -18.87
C ASN A 194 -5.22 -10.54 -19.55
N TYR A 195 -6.55 -10.52 -19.39
CA TYR A 195 -7.44 -9.50 -19.97
C TYR A 195 -7.40 -8.13 -19.26
N LEU A 196 -6.61 -7.98 -18.19
CA LEU A 196 -6.49 -6.75 -17.42
C LEU A 196 -5.44 -5.78 -18.01
N THR A 197 -4.75 -6.19 -19.08
CA THR A 197 -3.68 -5.41 -19.75
C THR A 197 -3.99 -5.14 -21.22
N LEU A 198 -3.34 -4.14 -21.81
CA LEU A 198 -3.48 -3.78 -23.23
C LEU A 198 -2.17 -3.98 -24.00
N GLY A 199 -1.40 -5.02 -23.65
CA GLY A 199 -0.04 -5.21 -24.16
C GLY A 199 0.89 -4.14 -23.59
N ASP A 200 1.66 -3.49 -24.46
CA ASP A 200 2.63 -2.45 -24.07
C ASP A 200 1.98 -1.10 -23.71
N ARG A 201 0.68 -0.93 -23.96
CA ARG A 201 -0.04 0.29 -23.58
C ARG A 201 -0.29 0.30 -22.06
N PRO A 202 0.22 1.31 -21.32
CA PRO A 202 -0.05 1.45 -19.90
C PRO A 202 -1.55 1.54 -19.64
N VAL A 203 -2.02 0.74 -18.68
CA VAL A 203 -3.44 0.71 -18.31
C VAL A 203 -3.58 0.33 -16.84
N ALA A 204 -4.43 1.04 -16.13
CA ALA A 204 -4.80 0.71 -14.76
C ALA A 204 -6.13 -0.05 -14.79
N SER A 205 -6.23 -1.18 -14.09
CA SER A 205 -7.46 -1.96 -14.11
C SER A 205 -7.69 -2.76 -12.83
N LYS A 206 -8.97 -3.06 -12.56
CA LYS A 206 -9.41 -3.82 -11.39
C LYS A 206 -10.68 -4.62 -11.69
N THR A 207 -10.61 -5.91 -11.38
CA THR A 207 -11.76 -6.82 -11.41
C THR A 207 -12.66 -6.66 -10.18
N GLY A 208 -13.95 -6.89 -10.37
CA GLY A 208 -14.93 -7.10 -9.31
C GLY A 208 -15.65 -8.42 -9.51
N THR A 209 -15.81 -9.20 -8.45
CA THR A 209 -16.62 -10.42 -8.42
C THR A 209 -17.34 -10.46 -7.08
N THR A 210 -18.65 -10.68 -7.09
CA THR A 210 -19.43 -10.90 -5.86
C THR A 210 -19.38 -12.36 -5.43
N ASN A 211 -19.49 -12.63 -4.12
CA ASN A 211 -19.37 -13.98 -3.56
C ASN A 211 -20.41 -14.95 -4.16
N ASP A 212 -21.61 -14.45 -4.45
CA ASP A 212 -22.72 -15.23 -5.01
C ASP A 212 -22.70 -15.35 -6.55
N TYR A 213 -21.65 -14.84 -7.22
CA TYR A 213 -21.54 -14.80 -8.69
C TYR A 213 -22.72 -14.11 -9.37
N ARG A 214 -23.31 -13.09 -8.73
CA ARG A 214 -24.41 -12.30 -9.31
C ARG A 214 -23.91 -11.18 -10.20
N ASP A 215 -22.72 -10.66 -9.87
CA ASP A 215 -22.13 -9.51 -10.53
C ASP A 215 -20.65 -9.73 -10.80
N ALA A 216 -20.26 -9.48 -12.05
CA ALA A 216 -18.89 -9.50 -12.51
C ALA A 216 -18.55 -8.17 -13.16
N TRP A 217 -17.44 -7.57 -12.75
CA TRP A 217 -16.99 -6.26 -13.18
C TRP A 217 -15.56 -6.30 -13.71
N LEU A 218 -15.28 -5.48 -14.71
CA LEU A 218 -13.94 -4.99 -14.96
C LEU A 218 -13.99 -3.48 -15.15
N MET A 219 -13.24 -2.78 -14.32
CA MET A 219 -13.05 -1.34 -14.38
C MET A 219 -11.61 -1.08 -14.80
N GLY A 220 -11.39 -0.10 -15.67
CA GLY A 220 -10.03 0.31 -15.98
C GLY A 220 -9.96 1.56 -16.82
N TYR A 221 -8.76 2.13 -16.91
CA TYR A 221 -8.53 3.40 -17.57
C TYR A 221 -7.12 3.54 -18.12
N THR A 222 -6.99 4.34 -19.17
CA THR A 222 -5.79 5.07 -19.58
C THR A 222 -5.96 6.56 -19.19
N PRO A 223 -4.95 7.44 -19.35
CA PRO A 223 -5.11 8.86 -19.04
C PRO A 223 -6.32 9.52 -19.72
N SER A 224 -6.62 9.19 -20.98
CA SER A 224 -7.73 9.79 -21.72
C SER A 224 -9.05 8.99 -21.75
N LEU A 225 -9.10 7.75 -21.24
CA LEU A 225 -10.31 6.93 -21.33
C LEU A 225 -10.48 6.00 -20.14
N ALA A 226 -11.61 6.12 -19.43
CA ALA A 226 -12.08 5.15 -18.45
C ALA A 226 -13.24 4.32 -19.01
N THR A 227 -13.26 3.02 -18.70
CA THR A 227 -14.31 2.09 -19.13
C THR A 227 -14.64 1.13 -17.99
N GLY A 228 -15.93 1.02 -17.69
CA GLY A 228 -16.50 0.00 -16.82
C GLY A 228 -17.34 -0.99 -17.61
N VAL A 229 -17.16 -2.28 -17.34
CA VAL A 229 -17.99 -3.36 -17.86
C VAL A 229 -18.59 -4.13 -16.72
N TRP A 230 -19.91 -4.29 -16.73
CA TRP A 230 -20.66 -5.18 -15.85
C TRP A 230 -21.27 -6.33 -16.65
N VAL A 231 -21.28 -7.52 -16.05
CA VAL A 231 -21.98 -8.70 -16.54
C VAL A 231 -22.73 -9.34 -15.37
N GLY A 232 -24.02 -9.62 -15.56
CA GLY A 232 -24.88 -10.26 -14.58
C GLY A 232 -26.28 -10.49 -15.15
N ASN A 233 -27.14 -11.17 -14.40
CA ASN A 233 -28.53 -11.38 -14.79
C ASN A 233 -29.41 -10.22 -14.32
N ASN A 234 -30.30 -9.73 -15.19
CA ASN A 234 -31.19 -8.62 -14.87
C ASN A 234 -32.11 -8.92 -13.68
N ASP A 235 -32.55 -10.18 -13.53
CA ASP A 235 -33.37 -10.67 -12.44
C ASP A 235 -32.59 -10.95 -11.14
N PHE A 236 -31.31 -10.58 -11.10
CA PHE A 236 -30.39 -10.81 -9.97
C PHE A 236 -30.10 -12.28 -9.66
N SER A 237 -30.54 -13.23 -10.49
CA SER A 237 -30.16 -14.64 -10.34
C SER A 237 -28.64 -14.82 -10.49
N ALA A 238 -28.08 -15.78 -9.76
CA ALA A 238 -26.65 -16.07 -9.83
C ALA A 238 -26.25 -16.56 -11.23
N MET A 239 -25.09 -16.12 -11.71
CA MET A 239 -24.45 -16.71 -12.87
C MET A 239 -23.81 -18.06 -12.50
N LYS A 240 -23.29 -18.77 -13.51
CA LYS A 240 -22.55 -20.02 -13.29
C LYS A 240 -21.31 -19.74 -12.43
N ARG A 241 -21.05 -20.61 -11.44
CA ARG A 241 -19.82 -20.57 -10.62
C ARG A 241 -18.58 -20.46 -11.51
N GLY A 242 -17.72 -19.48 -11.20
CA GLY A 242 -16.53 -19.14 -11.98
C GLY A 242 -16.74 -18.01 -13.00
N ALA A 243 -17.98 -17.53 -13.19
CA ALA A 243 -18.26 -16.30 -13.93
C ALA A 243 -17.93 -15.08 -13.06
N GLY A 244 -16.65 -14.69 -13.05
CA GLY A 244 -16.14 -13.55 -12.29
C GLY A 244 -15.64 -12.44 -13.22
N GLY A 245 -15.24 -11.31 -12.62
CA GLY A 245 -14.81 -10.13 -13.37
C GLY A 245 -13.74 -10.42 -14.43
N SER A 246 -12.72 -11.23 -14.12
CA SER A 246 -11.65 -11.57 -15.06
C SER A 246 -12.09 -12.49 -16.20
N THR A 247 -13.12 -13.31 -16.01
CA THR A 247 -13.52 -14.35 -16.96
C THR A 247 -14.64 -13.91 -17.89
N VAL A 248 -15.59 -13.09 -17.42
CA VAL A 248 -16.74 -12.66 -18.23
C VAL A 248 -16.71 -11.17 -18.60
N ALA A 249 -16.38 -10.27 -17.67
CA ALA A 249 -16.28 -8.83 -17.98
C ALA A 249 -14.94 -8.50 -18.66
N GLY A 250 -13.87 -9.18 -18.26
CA GLY A 250 -12.50 -9.01 -18.74
C GLY A 250 -12.36 -9.01 -20.26
N PRO A 251 -12.78 -10.08 -20.96
CA PRO A 251 -12.67 -10.16 -22.41
C PRO A 251 -13.44 -9.05 -23.14
N ILE A 252 -14.60 -8.64 -22.62
CA ILE A 252 -15.45 -7.60 -23.22
C ILE A 252 -14.75 -6.25 -23.13
N TRP A 253 -14.31 -5.88 -21.92
CA TRP A 253 -13.57 -4.65 -21.66
C TRP A 253 -12.27 -4.59 -22.47
N ASN A 254 -11.50 -5.68 -22.52
CA ASN A 254 -10.23 -5.72 -23.22
C ASN A 254 -10.40 -5.47 -24.72
N ARG A 255 -11.38 -6.14 -25.34
CA ARG A 255 -11.71 -5.95 -26.75
C ARG A 255 -12.20 -4.53 -27.02
N PHE A 256 -13.05 -3.98 -26.16
CA PHE A 256 -13.53 -2.61 -26.28
C PHE A 256 -12.37 -1.61 -26.22
N MET A 257 -11.54 -1.68 -25.19
CA MET A 257 -10.42 -0.76 -24.99
C MET A 257 -9.40 -0.84 -26.12
N ARG A 258 -9.05 -2.04 -26.60
CA ARG A 258 -8.16 -2.20 -27.75
C ARG A 258 -8.71 -1.53 -29.02
N ASN A 259 -10.00 -1.70 -29.30
CA ASN A 259 -10.63 -1.10 -30.47
C ASN A 259 -10.78 0.43 -30.32
N ALA A 260 -11.18 0.90 -29.14
CA ALA A 260 -11.38 2.33 -28.87
C ALA A 260 -10.06 3.13 -28.91
N LEU A 261 -8.95 2.49 -28.58
CA LEU A 261 -7.62 3.10 -28.54
C LEU A 261 -6.78 2.77 -29.78
N ASP A 262 -7.32 2.02 -30.74
CA ASP A 262 -6.61 1.70 -31.98
C ASP A 262 -6.27 2.98 -32.77
N GLY A 263 -5.04 3.06 -33.26
CA GLY A 263 -4.52 4.26 -33.94
C GLY A 263 -4.29 5.50 -33.07
N THR A 264 -4.60 5.48 -31.77
CA THR A 264 -4.31 6.60 -30.85
C THR A 264 -2.89 6.54 -30.32
N SER A 265 -2.32 7.67 -29.89
CA SER A 265 -1.00 7.70 -29.24
C SER A 265 -1.00 6.91 -27.92
N THR A 266 0.11 6.23 -27.62
CA THR A 266 0.31 5.55 -26.32
C THR A 266 0.67 6.57 -25.25
N GLU A 267 -0.29 6.85 -24.38
CA GLU A 267 -0.13 7.75 -23.24
C GLU A 267 0.59 7.06 -22.07
N GLN A 268 1.22 7.85 -21.21
CA GLN A 268 1.90 7.37 -20.00
C GLN A 268 1.23 7.97 -18.77
N PHE A 269 1.19 7.21 -17.67
CA PHE A 269 0.81 7.76 -16.38
C PHE A 269 1.95 8.56 -15.77
N SER A 270 1.61 9.64 -15.08
CA SER A 270 2.57 10.39 -14.27
C SER A 270 3.15 9.51 -13.16
N LYS A 271 4.46 9.62 -12.92
CA LYS A 271 5.11 8.87 -11.83
C LYS A 271 4.73 9.47 -10.47
N PRO A 272 4.46 8.63 -9.45
CA PRO A 272 4.23 9.12 -8.10
C PRO A 272 5.53 9.52 -7.40
N GLU A 273 5.39 10.36 -6.39
CA GLU A 273 6.40 10.57 -5.35
C GLU A 273 5.97 9.75 -4.13
N ILE A 274 6.82 8.82 -3.67
CA ILE A 274 6.51 7.95 -2.54
C ILE A 274 7.54 8.17 -1.46
N GLU A 275 7.08 8.70 -0.33
CA GLU A 275 7.86 8.76 0.90
C GLU A 275 7.60 7.48 1.69
N TYR A 276 8.67 6.86 2.17
CA TYR A 276 8.62 5.63 2.93
C TYR A 276 8.94 5.94 4.40
N PRO A 277 7.95 5.90 5.30
CA PRO A 277 8.16 6.15 6.74
C PRO A 277 9.13 5.13 7.34
N ASP A 278 9.81 5.47 8.43
CA ASP A 278 10.83 4.59 9.05
C ASP A 278 10.28 3.27 9.59
N LYS A 279 8.96 3.19 9.82
CA LYS A 279 8.31 1.98 10.34
C LYS A 279 8.48 0.81 9.37
N PRO A 280 9.04 -0.32 9.81
CA PRO A 280 9.28 -1.50 8.96
C PRO A 280 8.04 -2.00 8.22
N ILE A 281 6.90 -2.07 8.93
CA ILE A 281 5.63 -2.52 8.35
C ILE A 281 5.18 -1.64 7.18
N LEU A 282 5.54 -0.35 7.17
CA LEU A 282 5.16 0.61 6.14
C LEU A 282 6.11 0.60 4.94
N ARG A 283 7.29 -0.02 5.05
CA ARG A 283 8.26 -0.14 3.94
C ARG A 283 8.33 -1.52 3.32
N GLY A 284 7.55 -2.48 3.82
CA GLY A 284 7.54 -3.85 3.32
C GLY A 284 8.69 -4.70 3.86
N ASP A 285 9.36 -4.23 4.92
CA ASP A 285 10.56 -4.85 5.49
C ASP A 285 10.24 -6.17 6.25
N MET A 286 9.03 -6.72 6.13
CA MET A 286 8.62 -7.98 6.78
C MET A 286 8.96 -9.24 5.96
N GLU A 287 9.08 -9.12 4.63
CA GLU A 287 9.57 -10.21 3.77
C GLU A 287 11.12 -10.28 3.78
N GLY A 288 11.77 -9.16 4.08
CA GLY A 288 13.24 -9.01 4.10
C GLY A 288 13.87 -8.87 5.49
N GLY A 289 13.06 -8.63 6.54
CA GLY A 289 13.46 -8.21 7.89
C GLY A 289 13.98 -6.76 7.94
N THR A 290 13.89 -6.13 9.11
CA THR A 290 14.38 -4.75 9.29
C THR A 290 15.87 -4.77 9.55
N PRO A 291 16.71 -4.09 8.75
CA PRO A 291 18.10 -3.88 9.10
C PRO A 291 18.17 -2.93 10.31
N ILE A 292 18.47 -3.48 11.48
CA ILE A 292 18.75 -2.74 12.69
C ILE A 292 20.27 -2.70 12.87
N LYS A 293 20.80 -1.48 12.94
CA LYS A 293 22.21 -1.25 13.28
C LYS A 293 22.37 -1.41 14.79
N ILE A 294 23.10 -2.43 15.19
CA ILE A 294 23.47 -2.65 16.58
C ILE A 294 24.96 -2.42 16.77
N ASP A 295 25.36 -2.03 17.97
CA ASP A 295 26.75 -2.08 18.38
C ASP A 295 27.12 -3.53 18.74
N ARG A 296 28.16 -4.08 18.09
CA ARG A 296 28.67 -5.43 18.36
C ARG A 296 29.14 -5.65 19.78
N ALA A 297 29.54 -4.59 20.48
CA ALA A 297 30.07 -4.71 21.85
C ALA A 297 28.95 -4.77 22.90
N SER A 298 27.95 -3.89 22.81
CA SER A 298 26.82 -3.83 23.74
C SER A 298 25.66 -4.74 23.37
N GLY A 299 25.50 -5.07 22.09
CA GLY A 299 24.30 -5.73 21.56
C GLY A 299 23.06 -4.82 21.51
N LEU A 300 23.23 -3.51 21.78
CA LEU A 300 22.18 -2.48 21.80
C LEU A 300 22.14 -1.68 20.51
N LEU A 301 21.14 -0.80 20.33
CA LEU A 301 21.01 0.04 19.12
C LEU A 301 22.23 0.94 18.94
N ALA A 302 22.87 0.89 17.78
CA ALA A 302 24.01 1.74 17.46
C ALA A 302 23.61 3.23 17.50
N THR A 303 24.52 4.09 17.92
CA THR A 303 24.37 5.54 17.98
C THR A 303 25.36 6.22 17.05
N GLU A 304 25.30 7.55 16.94
CA GLU A 304 26.33 8.34 16.23
C GLU A 304 27.74 8.18 16.82
N MET A 305 27.83 7.75 18.09
CA MET A 305 29.10 7.53 18.78
C MET A 305 29.65 6.11 18.58
N THR A 306 28.83 5.18 18.09
CA THR A 306 29.25 3.81 17.79
C THR A 306 30.18 3.84 16.56
N PRO A 307 31.45 3.42 16.66
CA PRO A 307 32.37 3.39 15.53
C PRO A 307 31.82 2.52 14.39
N GLU A 308 32.02 2.89 13.12
CA GLU A 308 31.54 2.07 11.98
C GLU A 308 32.04 0.62 12.04
N SER A 309 33.28 0.44 12.49
CA SER A 309 33.87 -0.89 12.71
C SER A 309 33.20 -1.69 13.83
N PHE A 310 32.30 -1.11 14.62
CA PHE A 310 31.51 -1.79 15.65
C PHE A 310 30.03 -1.87 15.29
N ILE A 311 29.59 -1.24 14.20
CA ILE A 311 28.21 -1.36 13.71
C ILE A 311 28.03 -2.70 13.00
N GLU A 312 27.08 -3.51 13.47
CA GLU A 312 26.57 -4.68 12.77
C GLU A 312 25.12 -4.43 12.36
N GLU A 313 24.80 -4.67 11.10
CA GLU A 313 23.44 -4.64 10.61
C GLU A 313 22.81 -6.02 10.79
N LYS A 314 21.85 -6.14 11.71
CA LYS A 314 21.06 -7.35 11.91
C LYS A 314 19.68 -7.18 11.33
N ILE A 315 19.26 -8.16 10.56
CA ILE A 315 17.93 -8.24 9.99
C ILE A 315 17.01 -8.87 11.03
N PHE A 316 15.97 -8.16 11.46
CA PHE A 316 14.93 -8.68 12.36
C PHE A 316 13.58 -8.79 11.63
N ARG A 317 13.12 -10.01 11.38
CA ARG A 317 11.74 -10.33 11.02
C ARG A 317 10.89 -10.43 12.28
N THR A 318 10.08 -9.43 12.56
CA THR A 318 9.12 -9.44 13.66
C THR A 318 7.80 -10.03 13.18
N GLY A 319 7.33 -11.13 13.79
CA GLY A 319 6.10 -11.82 13.40
C GLY A 319 4.82 -11.16 13.91
N HIS A 320 4.71 -9.84 13.87
CA HIS A 320 3.55 -9.12 14.40
C HIS A 320 2.62 -8.61 13.32
N ASN A 321 1.33 -8.50 13.65
CA ASN A 321 0.36 -7.87 12.77
C ASN A 321 0.55 -6.33 12.75
N ILE A 322 -0.02 -5.66 11.75
CA ILE A 322 0.17 -4.22 11.51
C ILE A 322 -0.18 -3.32 12.71
N LEU A 323 -1.20 -3.70 13.51
CA LEU A 323 -1.63 -2.92 14.69
C LEU A 323 -0.59 -2.94 15.83
N PHE A 324 0.46 -3.75 15.73
CA PHE A 324 1.63 -3.64 16.61
C PHE A 324 2.42 -2.36 16.36
N TYR A 325 2.52 -1.93 15.09
CA TYR A 325 3.41 -0.86 14.65
C TYR A 325 2.70 0.48 14.48
N VAL A 326 1.39 0.45 14.21
CA VAL A 326 0.64 1.64 13.80
C VAL A 326 -0.62 1.82 14.63
N ASP A 327 -0.89 3.08 14.96
CA ASP A 327 -2.24 3.53 15.28
C ASP A 327 -2.99 3.74 13.95
N PRO A 328 -4.17 3.15 13.71
CA PRO A 328 -4.96 3.42 12.52
C PRO A 328 -5.26 4.90 12.28
N GLU A 329 -5.37 5.72 13.33
CA GLU A 329 -5.63 7.17 13.25
C GLU A 329 -4.39 8.01 12.93
N ASP A 330 -3.19 7.53 13.27
CA ASP A 330 -1.92 8.13 12.89
C ASP A 330 -0.89 7.05 12.50
N PRO A 331 -0.98 6.50 11.26
CA PRO A 331 -0.13 5.38 10.87
C PRO A 331 1.37 5.70 10.89
N THR A 332 1.72 6.95 10.59
CA THR A 332 3.09 7.47 10.52
C THR A 332 3.63 7.98 11.85
N GLY A 333 2.77 8.16 12.86
CA GLY A 333 3.12 8.62 14.20
C GLY A 333 3.95 7.62 15.00
N PRO A 334 4.08 7.78 16.33
CA PRO A 334 4.76 6.81 17.19
C PRO A 334 4.17 5.39 17.12
N VAL A 335 4.93 4.39 17.56
CA VAL A 335 4.42 3.03 17.75
C VAL A 335 3.48 3.01 18.97
N PRO A 336 2.28 2.41 18.90
CA PRO A 336 1.37 2.36 20.04
C PRO A 336 1.98 1.63 21.25
N SER A 337 1.81 2.19 22.44
CA SER A 337 2.15 1.50 23.68
C SER A 337 1.20 0.32 23.92
N GLU A 338 1.54 -0.62 24.80
CA GLU A 338 0.67 -1.77 25.09
C GLU A 338 -0.72 -1.39 25.57
N SER A 339 -0.85 -0.29 26.34
CA SER A 339 -2.14 0.21 26.83
C SER A 339 -2.94 0.94 25.74
N ASP A 340 -2.27 1.45 24.71
CA ASP A 340 -2.87 2.20 23.61
C ASP A 340 -3.10 1.34 22.37
N ARG A 341 -2.79 0.03 22.43
CA ARG A 341 -3.00 -0.88 21.30
C ARG A 341 -4.48 -1.00 20.96
N ASP A 342 -4.75 -0.98 19.66
CA ASP A 342 -6.08 -1.15 19.09
C ASP A 342 -6.75 -2.45 19.59
N GLY A 343 -8.05 -2.39 19.90
CA GLY A 343 -8.80 -3.52 20.45
C GLY A 343 -8.89 -4.75 19.53
N ALA A 344 -8.65 -4.60 18.22
CA ALA A 344 -8.56 -5.71 17.28
C ALA A 344 -7.19 -6.44 17.32
N TYR A 345 -6.16 -5.80 17.88
CA TYR A 345 -4.79 -6.33 17.93
C TYR A 345 -4.72 -7.79 18.42
N PRO A 346 -5.31 -8.20 19.56
CA PRO A 346 -5.16 -9.55 20.07
C PRO A 346 -5.70 -10.64 19.13
N LYS A 347 -6.81 -10.36 18.44
CA LYS A 347 -7.41 -11.31 17.48
C LYS A 347 -6.57 -11.45 16.21
N TRP A 348 -6.05 -10.33 15.72
CA TRP A 348 -5.22 -10.30 14.52
C TRP A 348 -3.86 -10.94 14.78
N GLU A 349 -3.29 -10.67 15.94
CA GLU A 349 -2.03 -11.25 16.38
C GLU A 349 -2.14 -12.77 16.50
N LYS A 350 -3.20 -13.28 17.14
CA LYS A 350 -3.47 -14.72 17.22
C LYS A 350 -3.53 -15.38 15.83
N ALA A 351 -4.12 -14.71 14.85
CA ALA A 351 -4.20 -15.23 13.48
C ALA A 351 -2.83 -15.28 12.79
N VAL A 352 -1.98 -14.27 13.01
CA VAL A 352 -0.59 -14.26 12.51
C VAL A 352 0.24 -15.36 13.16
N GLN A 353 0.20 -15.46 14.49
CA GLN A 353 0.95 -16.49 15.23
C GLN A 353 0.54 -17.91 14.82
N ARG A 354 -0.77 -18.18 14.68
CA ARG A 354 -1.27 -19.47 14.15
C ARG A 354 -0.64 -19.78 12.79
N TRP A 355 -0.73 -18.85 11.85
CA TRP A 355 -0.22 -19.06 10.50
C TRP A 355 1.30 -19.28 10.51
N MET A 356 2.03 -18.55 11.36
CA MET A 356 3.48 -18.73 11.51
C MET A 356 3.84 -20.12 12.01
N GLU A 357 3.16 -20.58 13.07
CA GLU A 357 3.33 -21.94 13.62
C GLU A 357 3.02 -23.02 12.57
N GLU A 358 1.91 -22.89 11.83
CA GLU A 358 1.47 -23.84 10.82
C GLU A 358 2.40 -23.92 9.60
N ASN A 359 3.16 -22.86 9.32
CA ASN A 359 4.03 -22.76 8.13
C ASN A 359 5.53 -22.83 8.47
N ASP A 360 5.89 -23.16 9.72
CA ASP A 360 7.28 -23.10 10.23
C ASP A 360 7.95 -21.76 9.88
N TRP A 361 7.16 -20.68 9.88
CA TRP A 361 7.67 -19.34 9.61
C TRP A 361 8.25 -18.81 10.90
N LYS A 362 9.57 -18.61 10.91
CA LYS A 362 10.30 -18.12 12.07
C LYS A 362 10.55 -16.63 11.94
N ALA A 363 10.12 -15.89 12.95
CA ALA A 363 10.70 -14.58 13.25
C ALA A 363 12.20 -14.76 13.47
N ASP A 364 13.04 -13.81 13.06
CA ASP A 364 14.47 -13.91 13.30
C ASP A 364 14.71 -13.92 14.82
N GLU A 365 15.48 -14.89 15.32
CA GLU A 365 15.67 -15.10 16.75
C GLU A 365 16.44 -13.93 17.40
N GLY A 366 15.84 -13.30 18.41
CA GLY A 366 16.44 -12.27 19.26
C GLY A 366 15.44 -11.18 19.66
N GLU A 367 15.44 -10.75 20.92
CA GLU A 367 14.75 -9.51 21.29
C GLU A 367 15.41 -8.37 20.50
N ILE A 368 14.63 -7.58 19.76
CA ILE A 368 15.14 -6.33 19.19
C ILE A 368 15.54 -5.46 20.38
N PRO A 369 16.82 -5.05 20.49
CA PRO A 369 17.23 -4.16 21.57
C PRO A 369 16.43 -2.86 21.49
N THR A 370 15.81 -2.49 22.60
CA THR A 370 15.04 -1.24 22.73
C THR A 370 15.86 -0.11 23.33
N GLU A 371 17.02 -0.45 23.90
CA GLU A 371 17.97 0.49 24.49
C GLU A 371 19.10 0.82 23.50
N TYR A 372 19.70 1.99 23.67
CA TYR A 372 20.83 2.47 22.85
C TYR A 372 22.18 2.08 23.45
N ASP A 373 23.18 1.97 22.58
CA ASP A 373 24.58 1.70 22.91
C ASP A 373 25.04 2.54 24.11
N ASN A 374 25.42 1.84 25.18
CA ASN A 374 25.92 2.40 26.43
C ASN A 374 27.43 2.15 26.64
N VAL A 375 28.08 1.53 25.66
CA VAL A 375 29.53 1.28 25.63
C VAL A 375 30.24 2.44 24.96
N HIS A 376 29.80 2.84 23.77
CA HIS A 376 30.35 3.97 23.04
C HIS A 376 29.63 5.27 23.39
N VAL A 377 29.87 5.75 24.62
CA VAL A 377 29.38 7.03 25.11
C VAL A 377 30.50 8.07 25.13
N PHE A 378 30.13 9.36 25.17
CA PHE A 378 31.09 10.47 25.15
C PHE A 378 32.12 10.37 26.28
N GLU A 379 31.68 9.94 27.47
CA GLU A 379 32.52 9.77 28.67
C GLU A 379 33.57 8.66 28.50
N ASN A 380 33.30 7.67 27.65
CA ASN A 380 34.21 6.56 27.36
C ASN A 380 35.13 6.87 26.18
N LYS A 381 34.99 8.03 25.52
CA LYS A 381 35.80 8.39 24.35
C LYS A 381 37.28 8.46 24.75
N PRO A 382 38.16 7.69 24.09
CA PRO A 382 39.60 7.80 24.30
C PRO A 382 40.08 9.21 23.96
N SER A 383 40.96 9.74 24.80
CA SER A 383 41.71 10.95 24.52
C SER A 383 43.12 10.59 24.10
N LEU A 384 43.65 11.31 23.11
CA LEU A 384 45.00 11.14 22.60
C LEU A 384 45.63 12.53 22.52
N SER A 385 46.83 12.66 23.09
CA SER A 385 47.67 13.84 22.96
C SER A 385 49.00 13.43 22.37
N ILE A 386 49.41 14.08 21.29
CA ILE A 386 50.74 13.91 20.72
C ILE A 386 51.71 14.76 21.55
N ILE A 387 52.66 14.10 22.20
CA ILE A 387 53.70 14.76 23.00
C ILE A 387 54.83 15.23 22.09
N SER A 388 55.20 14.40 21.10
CA SER A 388 56.22 14.74 20.10
C SER A 388 56.00 13.90 18.84
N PRO A 389 56.13 14.46 17.64
CA PRO A 389 56.43 15.86 17.39
C PRO A 389 55.23 16.78 17.70
N TYR A 390 55.49 17.99 18.17
CA TYR A 390 54.43 18.98 18.37
C TYR A 390 54.26 19.86 17.13
N GLU A 391 53.09 20.51 17.02
CA GLU A 391 52.76 21.33 15.85
C GLU A 391 53.79 22.44 15.63
N GLY A 392 54.36 22.50 14.42
CA GLY A 392 55.40 23.47 14.03
C GLY A 392 56.84 23.06 14.37
N GLU A 393 57.05 21.89 14.97
CA GLU A 393 58.41 21.38 15.23
C GLU A 393 59.13 20.99 13.92
N THR A 394 60.36 21.46 13.75
CA THR A 394 61.24 21.02 12.65
C THR A 394 62.03 19.81 13.12
N LEU A 395 61.74 18.65 12.53
CA LEU A 395 62.40 17.39 12.86
C LEU A 395 63.64 17.21 11.97
N SER A 396 64.80 17.03 12.59
CA SER A 396 66.09 16.83 11.89
C SER A 396 66.82 15.61 12.43
N GLY A 397 67.16 14.66 11.54
CA GLY A 397 67.89 13.44 11.88
C GLY A 397 67.33 12.20 11.19
N ASP A 398 68.08 11.10 11.22
CA ASP A 398 67.70 9.84 10.57
C ASP A 398 66.68 9.03 11.38
N ILE A 399 66.47 9.37 12.66
CA ILE A 399 65.54 8.71 13.58
C ILE A 399 64.60 9.77 14.14
N ILE A 400 63.31 9.67 13.81
CA ILE A 400 62.25 10.51 14.36
C ILE A 400 61.54 9.71 15.45
N THR A 401 61.47 10.27 16.68
CA THR A 401 60.78 9.63 17.80
C THR A 401 59.39 10.21 17.96
N PHE A 402 58.38 9.36 17.86
CA PHE A 402 57.00 9.72 18.12
C PHE A 402 56.63 9.33 19.55
N LYS A 403 56.02 10.25 20.29
CA LYS A 403 55.48 10.03 21.63
C LYS A 403 54.06 10.53 21.66
N ALA A 404 53.15 9.67 22.09
CA ALA A 404 51.77 10.04 22.37
C ALA A 404 51.41 9.54 23.77
N GLU A 405 50.57 10.32 24.44
CA GLU A 405 49.86 9.87 25.63
C GLU A 405 48.42 9.64 25.24
N ALA A 406 47.97 8.41 25.46
CA ALA A 406 46.59 8.03 25.28
C ALA A 406 46.00 7.77 26.67
N PHE A 407 44.75 8.18 26.86
CA PHE A 407 43.97 7.85 28.04
C PHE A 407 42.58 7.39 27.60
N ALA A 408 42.13 6.27 28.15
CA ALA A 408 40.77 5.78 28.00
C ALA A 408 40.28 5.20 29.33
N LEU A 409 39.04 5.51 29.71
CA LEU A 409 38.46 5.09 30.98
C LEU A 409 38.41 3.55 31.12
N ARG A 410 38.24 2.85 30.00
CA ARG A 410 38.20 1.37 29.93
C ARG A 410 39.55 0.73 29.58
N GLY A 411 40.63 1.49 29.65
CA GLY A 411 41.97 1.05 29.26
C GLY A 411 42.21 1.11 27.74
N ILE A 412 43.46 0.94 27.36
CA ILE A 412 43.92 1.07 25.97
C ILE A 412 44.45 -0.30 25.53
N SER A 413 43.84 -0.84 24.47
CA SER A 413 44.26 -2.13 23.90
C SER A 413 45.40 -1.98 22.90
N ARG A 414 45.41 -0.89 22.11
CA ARG A 414 46.40 -0.61 21.08
C ARG A 414 46.46 0.90 20.81
N VAL A 415 47.65 1.38 20.46
CA VAL A 415 47.89 2.71 19.88
C VAL A 415 48.63 2.47 18.58
N GLU A 416 48.21 3.13 17.51
CA GLU A 416 48.77 2.98 16.17
C GLU A 416 49.27 4.34 15.69
N PHE A 417 50.44 4.35 15.07
CA PHE A 417 51.03 5.56 14.51
C PHE A 417 50.96 5.50 12.99
N TYR A 418 50.49 6.60 12.39
CA TYR A 418 50.40 6.74 10.94
C TYR A 418 51.20 7.97 10.49
N VAL A 419 51.97 7.82 9.41
CA VAL A 419 52.65 8.91 8.70
C VAL A 419 52.26 8.82 7.24
N ASP A 420 51.71 9.90 6.68
CA ASP A 420 51.18 9.93 5.31
C ASP A 420 50.25 8.74 5.01
N GLU A 421 49.30 8.48 5.92
CA GLU A 421 48.34 7.37 5.88
C GLU A 421 48.94 5.95 5.95
N ARG A 422 50.25 5.82 6.19
CA ARG A 422 50.92 4.52 6.35
C ARG A 422 51.17 4.23 7.82
N MET A 423 50.75 3.06 8.28
CA MET A 423 51.03 2.58 9.63
C MET A 423 52.54 2.36 9.81
N VAL A 424 53.14 3.01 10.80
CA VAL A 424 54.57 2.94 11.12
C VAL A 424 54.88 2.28 12.46
N SER A 425 53.90 2.16 13.35
CA SER A 425 53.98 1.38 14.60
C SER A 425 52.62 1.01 15.14
#